data_AF-A0A3E1EC25-F1
#
_entry.id   AF-A0A3E1EC25-F1
#
_cell.length_a   1.000
_cell.length_b   1.000
_cell.length_c   1.000
_cell.angle_alpha   90.00
_cell.angle_beta   90.00
_cell.angle_gamma   90.00
#
_symmetry.space_group_name_H-M   'P 1'
#
loop_
_entity.id
_entity.type
_entity.pdbx_description
1 polymer ?
#
loop_
_entity_poly.entity_id
_entity_poly.type
_entity_poly.pdbx_seq_one_letter_code
_entity_poly.pdbx_strand_id
1 'polypeptide(L)'
;MAPSTTYSLAELAVAVNDWCRERSVLPANGQAAEDLSERSLRFYRTIGLLDSPDSGGGRGYGEKHLLQLIALRLLQGRGLPLRRIRELLQSRSLDELRRIRDEGLAELETSSAAWAPPISPSTWQMVPLNQDFLLLSRNAILPPPETLTAIRRLLEINH
;
A
#
# COMPACT_ATOMS: atom_id res chain seq x y z
N MET A 1 -18.63 8.53 26.79
CA MET A 1 -18.54 9.11 25.44
C MET A 1 -17.09 9.52 25.24
N ALA A 2 -16.27 8.71 24.56
CA ALA A 2 -14.91 9.12 24.25
C ALA A 2 -14.96 10.37 23.35
N PRO A 3 -14.04 11.34 23.48
CA PRO A 3 -14.03 12.49 22.58
C PRO A 3 -13.91 11.99 21.16
N SER A 4 -14.90 12.31 20.31
CA SER A 4 -14.83 12.04 18.87
C SER A 4 -13.76 12.94 18.30
N THR A 5 -12.53 12.46 18.19
CA THR A 5 -11.44 13.23 17.56
C THR A 5 -11.86 13.58 16.14
N THR A 6 -12.07 14.87 15.89
CA THR A 6 -12.42 15.39 14.58
C THR A 6 -11.21 16.09 13.99
N TYR A 7 -10.95 15.81 12.72
CA TYR A 7 -9.83 16.36 11.98
C TYR A 7 -10.31 17.45 11.01
N SER A 8 -9.42 18.38 10.68
CA SER A 8 -9.40 19.09 9.40
C SER A 8 -8.88 18.17 8.28
N LEU A 9 -9.01 18.57 7.01
CA LEU A 9 -8.41 17.80 5.91
C LEU A 9 -6.90 17.62 6.04
N ALA A 10 -6.19 18.66 6.49
CA ALA A 10 -4.74 18.59 6.66
C ALA A 10 -4.35 17.62 7.79
N GLU A 11 -5.01 17.73 8.95
CA GLU A 11 -4.78 16.81 10.08
C GLU A 11 -5.16 15.37 9.71
N LEU A 12 -6.22 15.16 8.92
CA LEU A 12 -6.63 13.84 8.45
C LEU A 12 -5.57 13.22 7.52
N ALA A 13 -5.00 14.00 6.61
CA ALA A 13 -3.94 13.53 5.73
C ALA A 13 -2.71 13.08 6.53
N VAL A 14 -2.29 13.88 7.52
CA VAL A 14 -1.19 13.54 8.44
C VAL A 14 -1.50 12.24 9.19
N ALA A 15 -2.68 12.12 9.80
CA ALA A 15 -3.07 10.92 10.54
C ALA A 15 -3.04 9.64 9.68
N VAL A 16 -3.45 9.72 8.41
CA VAL A 16 -3.40 8.56 7.50
C VAL A 16 -1.96 8.25 7.09
N ASN A 17 -1.14 9.26 6.82
CA ASN A 17 0.26 9.06 6.44
C ASN A 17 1.06 8.42 7.59
N ASP A 18 0.84 8.90 8.83
CA ASP A 18 1.46 8.33 10.02
C ASP A 18 1.05 6.87 10.22
N TRP A 19 -0.24 6.57 10.08
CA TRP A 19 -0.74 5.19 10.10
C TRP A 19 -0.10 4.32 9.01
N CYS A 20 0.01 4.83 7.78
CA CYS A 20 0.66 4.10 6.68
C CYS A 20 2.13 3.82 6.99
N ARG A 21 2.85 4.79 7.59
CA ARG A 21 4.26 4.64 7.95
C ARG A 21 4.44 3.60 9.06
N GLU A 22 3.64 3.67 10.12
CA GLU A 22 3.65 2.71 11.23
C GLU A 22 3.39 1.27 10.76
N ARG A 23 2.53 1.10 9.76
CA ARG A 23 2.14 -0.22 9.22
C ARG A 23 2.87 -0.58 7.92
N SER A 24 3.82 0.25 7.48
CA SER A 24 4.56 0.08 6.22
C SER A 24 3.66 -0.17 5.00
N VAL A 25 2.51 0.51 4.93
CA VAL A 25 1.57 0.44 3.81
C VAL A 25 2.01 1.39 2.70
N LEU A 26 2.52 0.83 1.62
CA LEU A 26 2.93 1.55 0.43
C LEU A 26 2.01 1.23 -0.76
N PRO A 27 1.77 2.19 -1.67
CA PRO A 27 0.99 1.92 -2.87
C PRO A 27 1.78 1.01 -3.81
N ALA A 28 1.09 0.11 -4.51
CA ALA A 28 1.74 -0.72 -5.52
C ALA A 28 2.13 0.14 -6.73
N ASN A 29 3.44 0.24 -6.97
CA ASN A 29 4.03 0.63 -8.26
C ASN A 29 3.88 2.11 -8.69
N GLY A 30 3.96 3.06 -7.76
CA GLY A 30 4.07 4.50 -8.08
C GLY A 30 2.83 5.13 -8.74
N GLN A 31 1.73 4.40 -8.89
CA GLN A 31 0.45 4.89 -9.42
C GLN A 31 -0.28 5.84 -8.46
N ALA A 32 0.15 5.87 -7.19
CA ALA A 32 -0.33 6.80 -6.18
C ALA A 32 0.87 7.47 -5.51
N ALA A 33 0.68 8.72 -5.07
CA ALA A 33 1.67 9.43 -4.28
C ALA A 33 2.00 8.64 -3.01
N GLU A 34 3.27 8.70 -2.59
CA GLU A 34 3.74 8.08 -1.35
C GLU A 34 2.96 8.63 -0.16
N ASP A 35 2.79 9.95 -0.08
CA ASP A 35 2.03 10.63 0.97
C ASP A 35 0.74 11.28 0.44
N LEU A 36 -0.31 11.24 1.27
CA LEU A 36 -1.54 12.00 1.03
C LEU A 36 -1.34 13.47 1.41
N SER A 37 -1.94 14.36 0.61
CA SER A 37 -1.99 15.80 0.87
C SER A 37 -3.44 16.28 0.97
N GLU A 38 -3.63 17.47 1.52
CA GLU A 38 -4.94 18.12 1.54
C GLU A 38 -5.55 18.27 0.12
N ARG A 39 -4.69 18.52 -0.89
CA ARG A 39 -5.09 18.56 -2.31
C ARG A 39 -5.61 17.21 -2.78
N SER A 40 -4.92 16.12 -2.42
CA SER A 40 -5.33 14.75 -2.75
C SER A 40 -6.68 14.42 -2.11
N LEU A 41 -6.88 14.80 -0.85
CA LEU A 41 -8.14 14.55 -0.16
C LEU A 41 -9.31 15.36 -0.73
N ARG A 42 -9.08 16.63 -1.10
CA ARG A 42 -10.08 17.42 -1.83
C ARG A 42 -10.47 16.74 -3.14
N PHE A 43 -9.50 16.25 -3.90
CA PHE A 43 -9.76 15.51 -5.13
C PHE A 43 -10.57 14.22 -4.85
N TYR A 44 -10.19 13.42 -3.85
CA TYR A 44 -10.92 12.21 -3.45
C TYR A 44 -12.35 12.50 -3.02
N ARG A 45 -12.59 13.60 -2.32
CA ARG A 45 -13.95 14.06 -2.03
C ARG A 45 -14.73 14.38 -3.30
N THR A 46 -14.13 15.12 -4.24
CA THR A 46 -14.77 15.45 -5.53
C THR A 46 -15.17 14.22 -6.33
N ILE A 47 -14.35 13.16 -6.31
CA ILE A 47 -14.63 11.93 -7.07
C ILE A 47 -15.43 10.88 -6.28
N GLY A 48 -15.86 11.18 -5.05
CA GLY A 48 -16.72 10.32 -4.23
C GLY A 48 -16.00 9.19 -3.50
N LEU A 49 -14.69 9.32 -3.24
CA LEU A 49 -13.89 8.37 -2.45
C LEU A 49 -13.82 8.72 -0.96
N LEU A 50 -14.12 9.97 -0.61
CA LEU A 50 -14.11 10.49 0.76
C LEU A 50 -15.42 11.24 0.99
N ASP A 51 -16.10 10.94 2.09
CA ASP A 51 -17.35 11.60 2.45
C ASP A 51 -17.14 13.08 2.81
N SER A 52 -18.21 13.86 2.79
CA SER A 52 -18.16 15.23 3.32
C SER A 52 -18.11 15.22 4.85
N PRO A 53 -17.44 16.19 5.47
CA PRO A 53 -17.28 16.22 6.91
C PRO A 53 -18.64 16.34 7.62
N ASP A 54 -18.71 15.80 8.83
CA ASP A 54 -19.92 15.84 9.67
C ASP A 54 -20.21 17.26 10.21
N SER A 55 -19.26 18.18 10.06
CA SER A 55 -19.38 19.59 10.45
C SER A 55 -18.94 20.52 9.31
N GLY A 56 -19.46 21.74 9.31
CA GLY A 56 -19.10 22.77 8.32
C GLY A 56 -17.73 23.41 8.60
N GLY A 57 -17.25 24.22 7.65
CA GLY A 57 -16.09 25.09 7.87
C GLY A 57 -14.71 24.42 7.77
N GLY A 58 -14.60 23.25 7.11
CA GLY A 58 -13.31 22.60 6.85
C GLY A 58 -12.78 21.72 7.99
N ARG A 59 -13.57 21.53 9.06
CA ARG A 59 -13.36 20.57 10.15
C ARG A 59 -14.53 19.59 10.23
N GLY A 60 -14.39 18.51 10.99
CA GLY A 60 -15.46 17.52 11.19
C GLY A 60 -15.24 16.19 10.48
N TYR A 61 -14.01 15.90 10.07
CA TYR A 61 -13.68 14.57 9.58
C TYR A 61 -13.46 13.64 10.79
N GLY A 62 -14.42 12.76 11.07
CA GLY A 62 -14.30 11.76 12.14
C GLY A 62 -13.68 10.41 11.72
N GLU A 63 -13.87 9.39 12.58
CA GLU A 63 -13.33 8.04 12.40
C GLU A 63 -13.68 7.41 11.04
N LYS A 64 -14.91 7.61 10.55
CA LYS A 64 -15.35 7.06 9.26
C LYS A 64 -14.44 7.51 8.12
N HIS A 65 -14.08 8.79 8.09
CA HIS A 65 -13.25 9.38 7.06
C HIS A 65 -11.81 8.85 7.11
N LEU A 66 -11.28 8.66 8.32
CA LEU A 66 -9.99 8.02 8.53
C LEU A 66 -9.99 6.59 7.97
N LEU A 67 -11.03 5.81 8.29
CA LEU A 67 -11.17 4.44 7.81
C LEU A 67 -11.36 4.34 6.28
N GLN A 68 -12.08 5.29 5.65
CA GLN A 68 -12.19 5.36 4.19
C GLN A 68 -10.81 5.51 3.53
N LEU A 69 -9.96 6.38 4.06
CA LEU A 69 -8.62 6.61 3.52
C LEU A 69 -7.65 5.47 3.82
N ILE A 70 -7.75 4.84 5.00
CA ILE A 70 -7.00 3.62 5.31
C ILE A 70 -7.37 2.50 4.34
N ALA A 71 -8.67 2.26 4.12
CA ALA A 71 -9.14 1.25 3.19
C ALA A 71 -8.68 1.56 1.74
N LEU A 72 -8.74 2.83 1.33
CA LEU A 72 -8.17 3.29 0.05
C LEU A 72 -6.69 2.92 -0.08
N ARG A 73 -5.86 3.20 0.95
CA ARG A 73 -4.41 2.92 0.93
C ARG A 73 -4.11 1.44 0.87
N LEU A 74 -4.82 0.61 1.63
CA LEU A 74 -4.69 -0.84 1.57
C LEU A 74 -5.04 -1.38 0.17
N LEU A 75 -6.13 -0.89 -0.44
CA LEU A 75 -6.54 -1.31 -1.78
C LEU A 75 -5.58 -0.79 -2.88
N GLN A 76 -4.97 0.39 -2.69
CA GLN A 76 -3.89 0.88 -3.55
C GLN A 76 -2.61 0.02 -3.41
N GLY A 77 -2.31 -0.47 -2.21
CA GLY A 77 -1.23 -1.43 -1.97
C GLY A 77 -1.43 -2.77 -2.70
N ARG A 78 -2.69 -3.12 -3.01
CA ARG A 78 -3.04 -4.25 -3.88
C ARG A 78 -2.99 -3.93 -5.39
N GLY A 79 -2.64 -2.71 -5.78
CA GLY A 79 -2.59 -2.28 -7.18
C GLY A 79 -3.95 -2.03 -7.83
N LEU A 80 -5.02 -1.85 -7.04
CA LEU A 80 -6.34 -1.57 -7.61
C LEU A 80 -6.42 -0.13 -8.13
N PRO A 81 -7.03 0.11 -9.31
CA PRO A 81 -7.22 1.46 -9.83
C PRO A 81 -8.30 2.22 -9.05
N LEU A 82 -8.17 3.56 -8.94
CA LEU A 82 -9.08 4.41 -8.16
C LEU A 82 -10.57 4.21 -8.49
N ARG A 83 -10.91 3.97 -9.76
CA ARG A 83 -12.29 3.67 -10.17
C ARG A 83 -12.83 2.44 -9.44
N ARG A 84 -12.04 1.36 -9.38
CA ARG A 84 -12.42 0.11 -8.73
C ARG A 84 -12.49 0.29 -7.22
N ILE A 85 -11.54 1.04 -6.65
CA ILE A 85 -11.56 1.34 -5.21
C ILE A 85 -12.83 2.10 -4.84
N ARG A 86 -13.24 3.08 -5.64
CA ARG A 86 -14.49 3.82 -5.41
C ARG A 86 -15.69 2.90 -5.35
N GLU A 87 -15.83 1.97 -6.29
CA GLU A 87 -16.93 1.00 -6.29
C GLU A 87 -16.93 0.10 -5.04
N LEU A 88 -15.76 -0.24 -4.52
CA LEU A 88 -15.63 -1.07 -3.32
C LEU A 88 -15.96 -0.32 -2.02
N LEU A 89 -15.63 0.98 -1.97
CA LEU A 89 -15.81 1.82 -0.78
C LEU A 89 -17.13 2.59 -0.76
N GLN A 90 -17.81 2.71 -1.90
CA GLN A 90 -19.07 3.44 -2.00
C GLN A 90 -20.11 2.89 -1.02
N SER A 91 -20.72 3.79 -0.25
CA SER A 91 -21.78 3.49 0.71
C SER A 91 -21.41 2.51 1.83
N ARG A 92 -20.12 2.27 2.09
CA ARG A 92 -19.69 1.42 3.19
C ARG A 92 -19.98 2.05 4.55
N SER A 93 -20.54 1.24 5.43
CA SER A 93 -20.68 1.54 6.84
C SER A 93 -19.32 1.53 7.55
N LEU A 94 -19.29 2.11 8.75
CA LEU A 94 -18.08 2.17 9.56
C LEU A 94 -17.55 0.76 9.90
N ASP A 95 -18.44 -0.18 10.22
CA ASP A 95 -18.05 -1.56 10.52
C ASP A 95 -17.52 -2.31 9.31
N GLU A 96 -18.08 -2.09 8.11
CA GLU A 96 -17.52 -2.67 6.88
C GLU A 96 -16.13 -2.11 6.58
N LEU A 97 -15.89 -0.81 6.80
CA LEU A 97 -14.57 -0.21 6.63
C LEU A 97 -13.55 -0.78 7.63
N ARG A 98 -13.96 -1.04 8.88
CA ARG A 98 -13.11 -1.74 9.87
C ARG A 98 -12.75 -3.14 9.39
N ARG A 99 -13.72 -3.90 8.85
CA ARG A 99 -13.43 -5.23 8.28
C ARG A 99 -12.44 -5.16 7.12
N ILE A 100 -12.62 -4.23 6.18
CA ILE A 100 -11.67 -4.04 5.06
C ILE A 100 -10.26 -3.72 5.58
N ARG A 101 -10.15 -2.88 6.62
CA ARG A 101 -8.87 -2.61 7.28
C ARG A 101 -8.26 -3.87 7.87
N ASP A 102 -9.04 -4.62 8.65
CA ASP A 102 -8.55 -5.79 9.39
C ASP A 102 -8.13 -6.91 8.42
N GLU A 103 -8.90 -7.14 7.36
CA GLU A 103 -8.56 -8.06 6.27
C GLU A 103 -7.30 -7.60 5.52
N GLY A 104 -7.19 -6.31 5.21
CA GLY A 104 -6.01 -5.76 4.53
C GLY A 104 -4.74 -5.86 5.37
N LEU A 105 -4.84 -5.66 6.69
CA LEU A 105 -3.72 -5.86 7.60
C LEU A 105 -3.32 -7.34 7.70
N ALA A 106 -4.28 -8.25 7.82
CA ALA A 106 -4.00 -9.69 7.86
C ALA A 106 -3.30 -10.19 6.58
N GLU A 107 -3.67 -9.65 5.42
CA GLU A 107 -3.03 -9.96 4.14
C GLU A 107 -1.60 -9.41 4.05
N LEU A 108 -1.35 -8.21 4.57
CA LEU A 108 0.01 -7.64 4.65
C LEU A 108 0.91 -8.48 5.55
N GLU A 109 0.43 -8.90 6.72
CA GLU A 109 1.16 -9.79 7.62
C GLU A 109 1.45 -11.14 6.97
N THR A 110 0.48 -11.72 6.27
CA THR A 110 0.65 -12.99 5.55
C THR A 110 1.68 -12.87 4.42
N SER A 111 1.62 -11.78 3.65
CA SER A 111 2.55 -11.52 2.54
C SER A 111 3.97 -11.24 3.05
N SER A 112 4.09 -10.50 4.16
CA SER A 112 5.36 -10.27 4.86
C SER A 112 5.95 -11.57 5.41
N ALA A 113 5.14 -12.41 6.06
CA ALA A 113 5.57 -13.71 6.58
C ALA A 113 5.99 -14.68 5.46
N ALA A 114 5.35 -14.62 4.29
CA ALA A 114 5.79 -15.37 3.11
C ALA A 114 7.14 -14.89 2.57
N TRP A 115 7.46 -13.59 2.73
CA TRP A 115 8.76 -13.03 2.40
C TRP A 115 9.82 -13.24 3.49
N ALA A 116 9.42 -13.43 4.76
CA ALA A 116 10.34 -13.66 5.87
C ALA A 116 11.23 -14.90 5.61
N PRO A 117 12.54 -14.82 5.86
CA PRO A 117 13.39 -15.98 5.70
C PRO A 117 13.00 -17.06 6.70
N PRO A 118 12.91 -18.34 6.29
CA PRO A 118 13.06 -19.39 7.28
C PRO A 118 14.41 -19.12 7.97
N ILE A 119 14.41 -19.07 9.30
CA ILE A 119 15.59 -18.85 10.14
C ILE A 119 16.46 -20.13 10.11
N SER A 120 16.78 -20.60 8.91
CA SER A 120 17.80 -21.61 8.63
C SER A 120 19.07 -20.89 8.19
N PRO A 121 20.26 -21.50 8.33
CA PRO A 121 21.48 -20.97 7.74
C PRO A 121 21.27 -20.91 6.22
N SER A 122 20.85 -19.73 5.76
CA SER A 122 20.56 -19.46 4.36
C SER A 122 21.91 -19.22 3.70
N THR A 123 22.37 -20.17 2.88
CA THR A 123 23.56 -19.96 2.06
C THR A 123 23.18 -19.05 0.91
N TRP A 124 23.13 -17.74 1.19
CA TRP A 124 22.94 -16.73 0.17
C TRP A 124 24.05 -16.86 -0.87
N GLN A 125 23.67 -17.19 -2.11
CA GLN A 125 24.60 -17.19 -3.24
C GLN A 125 24.31 -16.00 -4.13
N MET A 126 25.38 -15.26 -4.45
CA MET A 126 25.35 -14.12 -5.35
C MET A 126 26.00 -14.53 -6.67
N VAL A 127 25.29 -14.32 -7.79
CA VAL A 127 25.80 -14.61 -9.13
C VAL A 127 25.71 -13.34 -9.98
N PRO A 128 26.82 -12.85 -10.54
CA PRO A 128 26.78 -11.71 -11.45
C PRO A 128 25.99 -12.05 -12.73
N LEU A 129 25.06 -11.17 -13.10
CA LEU A 129 24.33 -11.24 -14.36
C LEU A 129 25.05 -10.41 -15.43
N ASN A 130 25.47 -9.18 -15.09
CA ASN A 130 26.36 -8.34 -15.90
C ASN A 130 27.11 -7.34 -14.99
N GLN A 131 27.61 -6.22 -15.53
CA GLN A 131 28.34 -5.20 -14.76
C GLN A 131 27.45 -4.42 -13.77
N ASP A 132 26.15 -4.36 -14.02
CA ASP A 132 25.20 -3.54 -13.26
C ASP A 132 24.23 -4.38 -12.40
N PHE A 133 24.02 -5.64 -12.74
CA PHE A 133 23.01 -6.50 -12.14
C PHE A 133 23.58 -7.78 -11.52
N LEU A 134 23.10 -8.12 -10.32
CA LEU A 134 23.44 -9.30 -9.53
C LEU A 134 22.18 -10.12 -9.25
N LEU A 135 22.27 -11.45 -9.36
CA LEU A 135 21.24 -12.38 -8.94
C LEU A 135 21.54 -12.88 -7.52
N LEU A 136 20.56 -12.78 -6.62
CA LEU A 136 20.64 -13.29 -5.26
C LEU A 136 19.74 -14.52 -5.12
N SER A 137 20.31 -15.68 -4.76
CA SER A 137 19.56 -16.90 -4.46
C SER A 137 19.62 -17.23 -2.97
N ARG A 138 18.44 -17.49 -2.39
CA ARG A 138 18.25 -17.69 -0.95
C ARG A 138 18.72 -19.07 -0.45
N ASN A 139 18.62 -20.10 -1.29
CA ASN A 139 18.88 -21.50 -0.92
C ASN A 139 20.02 -22.12 -1.73
N ALA A 140 20.87 -21.31 -2.36
CA ALA A 140 21.83 -21.77 -3.38
C ALA A 140 21.17 -22.54 -4.55
N ILE A 141 19.86 -22.40 -4.74
CA ILE A 141 19.14 -22.94 -5.90
C ILE A 141 19.23 -21.88 -6.98
N LEU A 142 20.14 -22.09 -7.91
CA LEU A 142 20.24 -21.25 -9.10
C LEU A 142 19.23 -21.72 -10.14
N PRO A 143 18.66 -20.80 -10.93
CA PRO A 143 17.90 -21.19 -12.12
C PRO A 143 18.77 -22.05 -13.04
N PRO A 144 18.15 -22.90 -13.88
CA PRO A 144 18.88 -23.64 -14.89
C PRO A 144 19.73 -22.72 -15.77
N PRO A 145 20.87 -23.21 -16.31
CA PRO A 145 21.78 -22.40 -17.12
C PRO A 145 21.08 -21.71 -18.32
N GLU A 146 20.09 -22.36 -18.91
CA GLU A 146 19.28 -21.80 -19.99
C GLU A 146 18.48 -20.56 -19.55
N THR A 147 17.93 -20.57 -18.33
CA THR A 147 17.19 -19.43 -17.77
C THR A 147 18.13 -18.28 -17.43
N LEU A 148 19.30 -18.58 -16.87
CA LEU A 148 20.33 -17.57 -16.59
C LEU A 148 20.82 -16.89 -17.88
N THR A 149 21.02 -17.68 -18.94
CA THR A 149 21.41 -17.15 -20.25
C THR A 149 20.32 -16.26 -20.85
N ALA A 150 19.05 -16.67 -20.73
CA ALA A 150 17.91 -15.87 -21.17
C ALA A 150 17.81 -14.53 -20.40
N ILE A 151 17.98 -14.55 -19.07
CA ILE A 151 17.97 -13.35 -18.24
C ILE A 151 19.10 -12.40 -18.63
N ARG A 152 20.33 -12.91 -18.79
CA ARG A 152 21.48 -12.09 -19.22
C ARG A 152 21.22 -11.42 -20.57
N ARG A 153 20.70 -12.18 -21.54
CA ARG A 153 20.35 -11.67 -22.85
C ARG A 153 19.28 -10.57 -22.80
N LEU A 154 18.27 -10.71 -21.94
CA LEU A 154 17.24 -9.68 -21.76
C LEU A 154 17.81 -8.39 -21.17
N LEU A 155 18.76 -8.50 -20.23
CA LEU A 155 19.40 -7.34 -19.60
C LEU A 155 20.39 -6.64 -20.56
N GLU A 156 20.96 -7.36 -21.53
CA GLU A 156 21.82 -6.78 -22.57
C GLU A 156 21.03 -6.07 -23.69
N ILE A 157 19.77 -6.44 -23.94
CA ILE A 157 18.94 -5.84 -24.99
C ILE A 157 18.43 -4.44 -24.63
N ASN A 158 18.37 -4.11 -23.33
CA ASN A 158 17.81 -2.85 -22.84
C ASN A 158 18.87 -1.76 -22.55
N HIS A 159 20.09 -1.91 -23.08
CA HIS A 159 21.16 -0.90 -23.05
C HIS A 159 21.52 -0.41 -24.46
#